data_AF-A0A559L154-F1
#
_entry.id   AF-A0A559L154-F1
#
_cell.length_a   1.000
_cell.length_b   1.000
_cell.length_c   1.000
_cell.angle_alpha   90.00
_cell.angle_beta   90.00
_cell.angle_gamma   90.00
#
_symmetry.space_group_name_H-M   'P 1'
#
loop_
_entity.id
_entity.type
_entity.pdbx_description
1 polymer ?
#
loop_
_entity_poly.entity_id
_entity_poly.type
_entity_poly.pdbx_seq_one_letter_code
_entity_poly.pdbx_strand_id
1 'polypeptide(L)'
;MFTRKGFTAACCGIPVDEGELNWTETIRSYIPFTNTVDPVVGQRATIQDALSHNRGLAYMDLTWLGVECDSILDKKDLLEVISHLPPVNDLRIGFHYNNCMYAVAGLVIEQQSGRPWYEFLKERILEPLGMHRTVRHRKKLPHGNVAEPHVVLDGYSLHRQKPVDTAADDTFMGLAGGVWSSVSDVMKWAKLSSTPCTNSLRSSKRVRPSYHTNPISPPLP
;
A
#
# COMPACT_ATOMS: atom_id res chain seq x y z
N MET A 1 -5.54 -2.67 10.57
CA MET A 1 -4.68 -1.59 10.03
C MET A 1 -3.39 -2.13 9.39
N PHE A 2 -2.67 -3.09 10.00
CA PHE A 2 -1.40 -3.64 9.47
C PHE A 2 -1.50 -4.47 8.18
N THR A 3 -2.64 -5.10 7.90
CA THR A 3 -2.80 -6.00 6.75
C THR A 3 -2.85 -5.30 5.39
N ARG A 4 -3.16 -4.01 5.39
CA ARG A 4 -3.49 -3.26 4.18
C ARG A 4 -2.29 -2.86 3.33
N LYS A 5 -1.23 -2.37 3.96
CA LYS A 5 0.02 -2.00 3.28
C LYS A 5 0.67 -3.18 2.57
N GLY A 6 0.51 -4.38 3.13
CA GLY A 6 0.94 -5.62 2.51
C GLY A 6 0.33 -5.85 1.12
N PHE A 7 -0.94 -5.46 0.92
CA PHE A 7 -1.55 -5.53 -0.42
C PHE A 7 -0.90 -4.57 -1.40
N THR A 8 -0.69 -3.30 -1.03
CA THR A 8 -0.01 -2.35 -1.92
C THR A 8 1.40 -2.81 -2.25
N ALA A 9 2.17 -3.26 -1.25
CA ALA A 9 3.52 -3.78 -1.47
C ALA A 9 3.54 -5.02 -2.38
N ALA A 10 2.58 -5.94 -2.20
CA ALA A 10 2.43 -7.10 -3.08
C ALA A 10 2.02 -6.71 -4.50
N CYS A 11 1.13 -5.72 -4.66
CA CYS A 11 0.79 -5.16 -5.96
C CYS A 11 2.00 -4.54 -6.67
N CYS A 12 2.99 -4.00 -5.93
CA CYS A 12 4.26 -3.59 -6.50
C CYS A 12 5.20 -4.76 -6.79
N GLY A 13 5.21 -5.80 -5.96
CA GLY A 13 6.12 -6.94 -6.13
C GLY A 13 5.82 -7.77 -7.36
N ILE A 14 4.54 -7.90 -7.71
CA ILE A 14 4.10 -8.63 -8.90
C ILE A 14 4.74 -8.08 -10.21
N PRO A 15 4.58 -6.79 -10.57
CA PRO A 15 5.22 -6.25 -11.76
C PRO A 15 6.74 -6.19 -11.65
N VAL A 16 7.33 -6.21 -10.44
CA VAL A 16 8.78 -6.37 -10.29
C VAL A 16 9.23 -7.76 -10.71
N ASP A 17 8.53 -8.79 -10.24
CA ASP A 17 8.81 -10.17 -10.64
C ASP A 17 8.58 -10.38 -12.15
N GLU A 18 7.70 -9.59 -12.77
CA GLU A 18 7.43 -9.59 -14.21
C GLU A 18 8.46 -8.75 -15.00
N GLY A 19 9.33 -8.00 -14.33
CA GLY A 19 10.34 -7.13 -14.95
C GLY A 19 9.80 -5.80 -15.49
N GLU A 20 8.56 -5.45 -15.16
CA GLU A 20 7.88 -4.21 -15.58
C GLU A 20 8.12 -3.03 -14.63
N LEU A 21 8.49 -3.33 -13.38
CA LEU A 21 8.77 -2.36 -12.33
C LEU A 21 10.10 -2.70 -11.65
N ASN A 22 10.78 -1.72 -11.06
CA ASN A 22 12.04 -1.94 -10.35
C ASN A 22 12.00 -1.23 -9.00
N TRP A 23 12.36 -1.94 -7.93
CA TRP A 23 12.37 -1.42 -6.56
C TRP A 23 13.23 -0.17 -6.38
N THR A 24 14.35 -0.12 -7.09
CA THR A 24 15.39 0.91 -6.98
C THR A 24 15.26 2.01 -8.03
N GLU A 25 14.35 1.86 -8.98
CA GLU A 25 14.03 2.90 -9.95
C GLU A 25 13.27 4.04 -9.26
N THR A 26 13.48 5.26 -9.74
CA THR A 26 12.88 6.43 -9.11
C THR A 26 11.37 6.46 -9.36
N ILE A 27 10.61 6.95 -8.38
CA ILE A 27 9.15 7.13 -8.53
C ILE A 27 8.84 8.03 -9.73
N ARG A 28 9.69 9.04 -9.95
CA ARG A 28 9.57 9.99 -11.06
C ARG A 28 9.67 9.33 -12.45
N SER A 29 10.32 8.17 -12.55
CA SER A 29 10.40 7.41 -13.80
C SER A 29 9.05 6.80 -14.21
N TYR A 30 8.11 6.63 -13.27
CA TYR A 30 6.81 6.03 -13.53
C TYR A 30 5.66 7.04 -13.53
N ILE A 31 5.70 8.03 -12.64
CA ILE A 31 4.67 9.05 -12.47
C ILE A 31 5.33 10.43 -12.37
N PRO A 32 4.63 11.54 -12.64
CA PRO A 32 5.20 12.89 -12.58
C PRO A 32 5.38 13.38 -11.13
N PHE A 33 5.99 12.56 -10.28
CA PHE A 33 6.30 12.89 -8.90
C PHE A 33 7.45 13.91 -8.84
N THR A 34 7.19 15.00 -8.14
CA THR A 34 8.17 16.04 -7.82
C THR A 34 7.96 16.46 -6.38
N ASN A 35 8.93 17.17 -5.81
CA ASN A 35 8.73 17.91 -4.57
C ASN A 35 9.31 19.31 -4.74
N THR A 36 8.50 20.32 -4.48
CA THR A 36 8.80 21.73 -4.70
C THR A 36 9.62 22.32 -3.56
N VAL A 37 9.51 21.75 -2.35
CA VAL A 37 10.25 22.18 -1.16
C VAL A 37 11.65 21.59 -1.12
N ASP A 38 11.79 20.32 -1.48
CA ASP A 38 13.04 19.58 -1.60
C ASP A 38 13.08 18.78 -2.92
N PRO A 39 13.60 19.39 -3.99
CA PRO A 39 13.72 18.72 -5.29
C PRO A 39 14.59 17.46 -5.25
N VAL A 40 15.49 17.32 -4.27
CA VAL A 40 16.39 16.15 -4.16
C VAL A 40 15.59 14.91 -3.81
N VAL A 41 14.61 15.03 -2.91
CA VAL A 41 13.70 13.92 -2.57
C VAL A 41 12.86 13.53 -3.78
N GLY A 42 12.31 14.51 -4.50
CA GLY A 42 11.55 14.27 -5.74
C GLY A 42 12.35 13.56 -6.84
N GLN A 43 13.67 13.76 -6.89
CA GLN A 43 14.56 13.16 -7.89
C GLN A 43 15.08 11.77 -7.50
N ARG A 44 15.25 11.49 -6.21
CA ARG A 44 15.95 10.29 -5.73
C ARG A 44 15.05 9.25 -5.08
N ALA A 45 13.82 9.62 -4.69
CA ALA A 45 12.91 8.69 -4.02
C ALA A 45 12.56 7.51 -4.93
N THR A 46 12.74 6.30 -4.41
CA THR A 46 12.45 5.04 -5.11
C THR A 46 11.19 4.39 -4.55
N ILE A 47 10.70 3.37 -5.25
CA ILE A 47 9.56 2.57 -4.79
C ILE A 47 9.91 1.83 -3.50
N GLN A 48 11.14 1.34 -3.38
CA GLN A 48 11.65 0.74 -2.15
C GLN A 48 11.62 1.74 -1.00
N ASP A 49 12.07 2.98 -1.19
CA ASP A 49 12.06 4.02 -0.15
C ASP A 49 10.63 4.29 0.36
N ALA A 50 9.67 4.39 -0.57
CA ALA A 50 8.26 4.60 -0.25
C ALA A 50 7.67 3.46 0.58
N LEU A 51 7.89 2.20 0.15
CA LEU A 51 7.35 1.02 0.81
C LEU A 51 8.07 0.64 2.10
N SER A 52 9.34 1.00 2.25
CA SER A 52 10.10 0.73 3.47
C SER A 52 10.02 1.86 4.50
N HIS A 53 9.22 2.91 4.23
CA HIS A 53 9.16 4.10 5.09
C HIS A 53 10.54 4.74 5.32
N ASN A 54 11.42 4.66 4.32
CA ASN A 54 12.73 5.30 4.36
C ASN A 54 12.56 6.77 3.98
N ARG A 55 12.75 7.65 4.97
CA ARG A 55 12.38 9.08 4.99
C ARG A 55 12.64 9.84 3.70
N GLY A 56 11.95 10.96 3.55
CA GLY A 56 12.30 12.09 2.70
C GLY A 56 11.39 13.27 3.02
N LEU A 57 10.10 12.99 3.28
CA LEU A 57 9.04 13.98 3.47
C LEU A 57 8.34 13.84 4.83
N ALA A 58 7.73 14.94 5.28
CA ALA A 58 6.78 14.94 6.40
C ALA A 58 5.60 14.00 6.15
N TYR A 59 4.93 13.60 7.22
CA TYR A 59 3.70 12.82 7.18
C TYR A 59 2.49 13.74 7.36
N MET A 60 1.34 13.28 6.87
CA MET A 60 0.10 14.04 6.85
C MET A 60 -1.05 13.16 7.36
N ASP A 61 -0.90 12.62 8.56
CA ASP A 61 -1.90 11.71 9.11
C ASP A 61 -3.10 12.51 9.63
N LEU A 62 -4.29 12.12 9.18
CA LEU A 62 -5.61 12.69 9.55
C LEU A 62 -5.88 14.14 9.11
N THR A 63 -4.88 14.90 8.66
CA THR A 63 -5.05 16.30 8.19
C THR A 63 -5.87 16.43 6.91
N TRP A 64 -6.09 15.33 6.20
CA TRP A 64 -6.95 15.23 5.01
C TRP A 64 -8.41 14.91 5.36
N LEU A 65 -8.74 14.79 6.66
CA LEU A 65 -10.10 14.60 7.17
C LEU A 65 -10.65 15.93 7.70
N GLY A 66 -11.92 16.18 7.40
CA GLY A 66 -12.71 17.28 7.96
C GLY A 66 -13.67 16.81 9.06
N VAL A 67 -14.74 17.58 9.22
CA VAL A 67 -15.82 17.28 10.18
C VAL A 67 -16.44 15.91 9.87
N GLU A 68 -16.80 15.16 10.92
CA GLU A 68 -17.36 13.79 10.79
C GLU A 68 -16.49 12.76 10.04
N CYS A 69 -15.19 13.02 9.90
CA CYS A 69 -14.28 12.18 9.11
C CYS A 69 -14.60 12.15 7.61
N ASP A 70 -15.28 13.17 7.08
CA ASP A 70 -15.40 13.35 5.64
C ASP A 70 -14.06 13.79 5.05
N SER A 71 -13.70 13.29 3.88
CA SER A 71 -12.43 13.65 3.22
C SER A 71 -12.52 15.09 2.69
N ILE A 72 -11.52 15.92 3.00
CA ILE A 72 -11.40 17.28 2.44
C ILE A 72 -10.43 17.35 1.25
N LEU A 73 -9.76 16.23 0.95
CA LEU A 73 -8.90 16.04 -0.22
C LEU A 73 -9.37 14.82 -1.02
N ASP A 74 -9.23 14.92 -2.34
CA ASP A 74 -9.50 13.83 -3.27
C ASP A 74 -8.19 13.15 -3.69
N LYS A 75 -8.31 11.95 -4.29
CA LYS A 75 -7.16 11.25 -4.88
C LYS A 75 -6.35 12.11 -5.87
N LYS A 76 -7.02 12.96 -6.65
CA LYS A 76 -6.36 13.83 -7.65
C LYS A 76 -5.40 14.84 -7.00
N ASP A 77 -5.61 15.17 -5.73
CA ASP A 77 -4.81 16.15 -4.98
C ASP A 77 -3.54 15.51 -4.39
N LEU A 78 -3.40 14.18 -4.47
CA LEU A 78 -2.33 13.41 -3.82
C LEU A 78 -0.93 13.91 -4.19
N LEU A 79 -0.63 14.01 -5.49
CA LEU A 79 0.69 14.43 -5.93
C LEU A 79 0.97 15.90 -5.61
N GLU A 80 -0.04 16.76 -5.74
CA GLU A 80 0.09 18.18 -5.46
C GLU A 80 0.35 18.45 -3.97
N VAL A 81 -0.37 17.76 -3.08
CA VAL A 81 -0.17 17.91 -1.64
C VAL A 81 1.19 17.37 -1.22
N ILE A 82 1.56 16.17 -1.70
CA ILE A 82 2.83 15.54 -1.31
C ILE A 82 4.03 16.32 -1.86
N SER A 83 3.91 16.96 -3.03
CA SER A 83 5.00 17.76 -3.59
C SER A 83 5.33 18.99 -2.73
N HIS A 84 4.41 19.43 -1.87
CA HIS A 84 4.59 20.56 -0.96
C HIS A 84 4.92 20.16 0.49
N LEU A 85 5.04 18.86 0.79
CA LEU A 85 5.42 18.43 2.12
C LEU A 85 6.90 18.76 2.37
N PRO A 86 7.24 19.40 3.49
CA PRO A 86 8.63 19.72 3.81
C PRO A 86 9.41 18.42 4.11
N PRO A 87 10.71 18.38 3.80
CA PRO A 87 11.53 17.27 4.21
C PRO A 87 11.70 17.26 5.72
N VAL A 88 11.66 16.08 6.33
CA VAL A 88 12.04 15.93 7.74
C VAL A 88 13.55 15.70 7.84
N ASN A 89 14.08 14.88 6.93
CA ASN A 89 15.46 14.38 6.86
C ASN A 89 15.80 14.02 5.39
N ASP A 90 17.09 13.80 5.09
CA ASP A 90 17.50 13.17 3.82
C ASP A 90 16.98 11.72 3.70
N LEU A 91 17.00 11.20 2.46
CA LEU A 91 16.60 9.85 2.12
C LEU A 91 17.46 8.80 2.85
N ARG A 92 16.80 7.72 3.31
CA ARG A 92 17.44 6.50 3.84
C ARG A 92 18.23 6.65 5.14
N ILE A 93 18.05 7.76 5.87
CA ILE A 93 18.74 7.96 7.16
C ILE A 93 17.97 7.41 8.37
N GLY A 94 16.81 6.77 8.14
CA GLY A 94 16.05 6.10 9.19
C GLY A 94 14.59 5.88 8.82
N PHE A 95 13.91 5.06 9.64
CA PHE A 95 12.50 4.75 9.51
C PHE A 95 11.61 5.93 9.92
N HIS A 96 10.59 6.21 9.12
CA HIS A 96 9.52 7.13 9.47
C HIS A 96 8.24 6.76 8.76
N TYR A 97 7.26 6.28 9.53
CA TYR A 97 6.00 5.83 9.00
C TYR A 97 5.31 6.96 8.22
N ASN A 98 5.03 6.70 6.95
CA ASN A 98 4.47 7.70 6.04
C ASN A 98 3.43 7.02 5.14
N ASN A 99 2.16 7.30 5.39
CA ASN A 99 1.06 6.77 4.58
C ASN A 99 1.03 7.40 3.18
N CYS A 100 1.45 8.66 3.04
CA CYS A 100 1.40 9.40 1.78
C CYS A 100 2.34 8.76 0.75
N MET A 101 3.56 8.39 1.15
CA MET A 101 4.50 7.68 0.26
C MET A 101 3.97 6.30 -0.16
N TYR A 102 3.23 5.62 0.71
CA TYR A 102 2.53 4.38 0.32
C TYR A 102 1.42 4.62 -0.71
N ALA A 103 0.68 5.72 -0.60
CA ALA A 103 -0.30 6.10 -1.60
C ALA A 103 0.34 6.43 -2.95
N VAL A 104 1.51 7.10 -2.94
CA VAL A 104 2.33 7.33 -4.14
C VAL A 104 2.76 6.02 -4.78
N ALA A 105 3.21 5.03 -4.00
CA ALA A 105 3.53 3.70 -4.54
C ALA A 105 2.31 3.01 -5.15
N GLY A 106 1.12 3.15 -4.55
CA GLY A 106 -0.12 2.66 -5.17
C GLY A 106 -0.46 3.38 -6.47
N LEU A 107 -0.15 4.68 -6.59
CA LEU A 107 -0.38 5.45 -7.83
C LEU A 107 0.54 5.01 -8.96
N VAL A 108 1.78 4.61 -8.64
CA VAL A 108 2.69 3.98 -9.61
C VAL A 108 2.05 2.73 -10.22
N ILE A 109 1.36 1.91 -9.43
CA ILE A 109 0.67 0.71 -9.94
C ILE A 109 -0.46 1.07 -10.89
N GLU A 110 -1.24 2.11 -10.59
CA GLU A 110 -2.29 2.53 -11.51
C GLU A 110 -1.74 3.02 -12.83
N GLN A 111 -0.67 3.82 -12.78
CA GLN A 111 -0.03 4.35 -13.98
C GLN A 111 0.60 3.24 -14.82
N GLN A 112 1.31 2.31 -14.19
CA GLN A 112 2.00 1.23 -14.89
C GLN A 112 1.02 0.20 -15.47
N SER A 113 -0.03 -0.14 -14.73
CA SER A 113 -1.01 -1.14 -15.17
C SER A 113 -2.11 -0.57 -16.07
N GLY A 114 -2.30 0.76 -16.09
CA GLY A 114 -3.39 1.43 -16.79
C GLY A 114 -4.77 1.16 -16.17
N ARG A 115 -4.82 0.70 -14.92
CA ARG A 115 -6.05 0.22 -14.26
C ARG A 115 -6.13 0.75 -12.82
N PRO A 116 -7.33 0.91 -12.24
CA PRO A 116 -7.45 1.26 -10.83
C PRO A 116 -6.77 0.25 -9.93
N TRP A 117 -6.15 0.72 -8.85
CA TRP A 117 -5.35 -0.08 -7.94
C TRP A 117 -6.15 -1.24 -7.35
N TYR A 118 -7.41 -1.01 -6.99
CA TYR A 118 -8.27 -2.07 -6.46
C TYR A 118 -8.55 -3.15 -7.49
N GLU A 119 -8.73 -2.81 -8.78
CA GLU A 119 -8.95 -3.80 -9.83
C GLU A 119 -7.70 -4.66 -10.07
N PHE A 120 -6.52 -4.04 -10.03
CA PHE A 120 -5.25 -4.78 -10.06
C PHE A 120 -5.14 -5.72 -8.86
N LEU A 121 -5.37 -5.21 -7.64
CA LEU A 121 -5.38 -6.02 -6.41
C LEU A 121 -6.37 -7.19 -6.51
N LYS A 122 -7.59 -6.90 -6.99
CA LYS A 122 -8.67 -7.87 -7.09
C LYS A 122 -8.32 -9.02 -8.02
N GLU A 123 -7.90 -8.69 -9.24
CA GLU A 123 -7.55 -9.70 -10.25
C GLU A 123 -6.29 -10.49 -9.88
N ARG A 124 -5.26 -9.81 -9.39
CA ARG A 124 -3.94 -10.42 -9.21
C ARG A 124 -3.79 -11.16 -7.88
N ILE A 125 -4.58 -10.82 -6.86
CA ILE A 125 -4.44 -11.36 -5.50
C ILE A 125 -5.77 -11.87 -4.95
N LEU A 126 -6.83 -11.03 -4.91
CA LEU A 126 -8.04 -11.38 -4.18
C LEU A 126 -8.81 -12.54 -4.82
N GLU A 127 -8.99 -12.51 -6.14
CA GLU A 127 -9.69 -13.56 -6.89
C GLU A 127 -8.93 -14.90 -6.86
N PRO A 128 -7.61 -14.95 -7.15
CA PRO A 128 -6.82 -16.18 -7.02
C PRO A 128 -6.85 -16.80 -5.62
N LEU A 129 -6.93 -15.98 -4.57
CA LEU A 129 -7.01 -16.45 -3.18
C LEU A 129 -8.45 -16.72 -2.72
N GLY A 130 -9.46 -16.45 -3.55
CA GLY A 130 -10.87 -16.60 -3.18
C GLY A 130 -11.31 -15.64 -2.05
N MET A 131 -10.76 -14.43 -2.01
CA MET A 131 -11.04 -13.39 -1.01
C MET A 131 -12.27 -12.53 -1.37
N HIS A 132 -13.43 -13.18 -1.54
CA HIS A 132 -14.64 -12.54 -2.08
C HIS A 132 -15.34 -11.54 -1.13
N ARG A 133 -14.96 -11.50 0.16
CA ARG A 133 -15.45 -10.51 1.13
C ARG A 133 -14.49 -9.34 1.30
N THR A 134 -13.44 -9.27 0.49
CA THR A 134 -12.49 -8.16 0.48
C THR A 134 -12.88 -7.16 -0.60
N VAL A 135 -13.44 -6.03 -0.18
CA VAL A 135 -14.11 -5.08 -1.05
C VAL A 135 -13.59 -3.66 -0.87
N ARG A 136 -13.66 -2.89 -1.97
CA ARG A 136 -13.25 -1.49 -2.04
C ARG A 136 -14.11 -0.56 -1.20
N HIS A 137 -15.43 -0.76 -1.24
CA HIS A 137 -16.43 0.12 -0.64
C HIS A 137 -17.30 -0.64 0.36
N ARG A 138 -17.67 0.01 1.47
CA ARG A 138 -18.58 -0.55 2.48
C ARG A 138 -19.91 -1.01 1.88
N LYS A 139 -20.46 -0.26 0.90
CA LYS A 139 -21.72 -0.61 0.21
C LYS A 139 -21.69 -1.95 -0.53
N LYS A 140 -20.51 -2.54 -0.71
CA LYS A 140 -20.31 -3.86 -1.32
C LYS A 140 -20.22 -4.99 -0.29
N LEU A 141 -20.23 -4.68 1.00
CA LEU A 141 -20.23 -5.69 2.05
C LEU A 141 -21.58 -6.42 2.11
N PRO A 142 -21.58 -7.72 2.48
CA PRO A 142 -22.82 -8.47 2.67
C PRO A 142 -23.64 -7.91 3.84
N HIS A 143 -24.96 -7.97 3.73
CA HIS A 143 -25.86 -7.55 4.81
C HIS A 143 -25.69 -8.42 6.08
N GLY A 144 -25.80 -7.81 7.26
CA GLY A 144 -25.91 -8.51 8.55
C GLY A 144 -24.60 -9.05 9.16
N ASN A 145 -23.50 -9.13 8.42
CA ASN A 145 -22.19 -9.60 8.92
C ASN A 145 -21.10 -8.55 8.70
N VAL A 146 -21.30 -7.37 9.30
CA VAL A 146 -20.39 -6.22 9.25
C VAL A 146 -20.25 -5.67 10.66
N ALA A 147 -19.01 -5.53 11.14
CA ALA A 147 -18.73 -4.85 12.39
C ALA A 147 -18.87 -3.33 12.21
N GLU A 148 -19.54 -2.66 13.14
CA GLU A 148 -19.65 -1.20 13.15
C GLU A 148 -18.45 -0.58 13.88
N PRO A 149 -17.85 0.50 13.35
CA PRO A 149 -16.70 1.14 13.99
C PRO A 149 -17.14 1.88 15.26
N HIS A 150 -16.31 1.77 16.30
CA HIS A 150 -16.48 2.47 17.57
C HIS A 150 -15.15 3.09 18.01
N VAL A 151 -15.22 4.22 18.71
CA VAL A 151 -14.08 4.92 19.30
C VAL A 151 -14.30 5.05 20.80
N VAL A 152 -13.21 4.96 21.57
CA VAL A 152 -13.21 5.20 23.00
C VAL A 152 -12.58 6.58 23.23
N LEU A 153 -13.32 7.49 23.86
CA LEU A 153 -12.82 8.83 24.19
C LEU A 153 -12.10 8.84 25.54
N ASP A 154 -11.42 9.94 25.87
CA ASP A 154 -10.56 10.09 27.08
C ASP A 154 -11.28 9.78 28.41
N GLY A 155 -12.61 9.75 28.44
CA GLY A 155 -13.43 9.31 29.57
C GLY A 155 -13.85 7.84 29.56
N TYR A 156 -13.22 6.98 28.75
CA TYR A 156 -13.58 5.58 28.51
C TYR A 156 -15.01 5.37 27.97
N SER A 157 -15.64 6.43 27.47
CA SER A 157 -16.95 6.33 26.86
C SER A 157 -16.83 5.76 25.45
N LEU A 158 -17.63 4.73 25.17
CA LEU A 158 -17.71 4.10 23.86
C LEU A 158 -18.70 4.85 22.98
N HIS A 159 -18.22 5.34 21.83
CA HIS A 159 -19.04 6.03 20.85
C HIS A 159 -19.02 5.28 19.54
N ARG A 160 -20.20 5.10 18.93
CA ARG A 160 -20.29 4.60 17.57
C ARG A 160 -19.76 5.67 16.62
N GLN A 161 -18.84 5.30 15.74
CA GLN A 161 -18.35 6.18 14.69
C GLN A 161 -19.22 6.01 13.43
N LYS A 162 -19.45 7.10 12.71
CA LYS A 162 -20.03 7.04 11.36
C LYS A 162 -19.06 6.25 10.47
N PRO A 163 -19.52 5.17 9.81
CA PRO A 163 -18.65 4.44 8.92
C PRO A 163 -18.46 5.21 7.62
N VAL A 164 -17.23 5.59 7.35
CA VAL A 164 -16.84 6.33 6.15
C VAL A 164 -15.90 5.50 5.28
N ASP A 165 -16.09 5.60 3.96
CA ASP A 165 -15.25 4.96 2.94
C ASP A 165 -13.98 5.79 2.66
N THR A 166 -13.38 6.41 3.69
CA THR A 166 -12.14 7.21 3.58
C THR A 166 -10.92 6.42 3.09
N ALA A 167 -11.08 5.11 3.03
CA ALA A 167 -10.12 4.13 2.62
C ALA A 167 -10.37 3.54 1.23
N ALA A 168 -11.37 3.97 0.45
CA ALA A 168 -11.52 3.42 -0.90
C ALA A 168 -10.41 3.95 -1.84
N ASP A 169 -10.02 3.20 -2.86
CA ASP A 169 -8.91 3.54 -3.79
C ASP A 169 -9.12 4.81 -4.63
N ASP A 170 -10.33 5.38 -4.61
CA ASP A 170 -10.70 6.68 -5.18
C ASP A 170 -10.57 7.85 -4.20
N THR A 171 -10.14 7.61 -2.95
CA THR A 171 -9.86 8.65 -1.95
C THR A 171 -8.38 9.01 -1.85
N PHE A 172 -8.08 10.13 -1.20
CA PHE A 172 -6.72 10.63 -0.96
C PHE A 172 -5.77 9.55 -0.39
N MET A 173 -6.24 8.75 0.58
CA MET A 173 -5.43 7.70 1.23
C MET A 173 -5.77 6.27 0.80
N GLY A 174 -6.65 6.11 -0.19
CA GLY A 174 -7.09 4.82 -0.70
C GLY A 174 -5.94 3.93 -1.16
N LEU A 175 -5.02 4.51 -1.91
CA LEU A 175 -3.89 3.81 -2.51
C LEU A 175 -2.88 3.25 -1.48
N ALA A 176 -2.93 3.70 -0.23
CA ALA A 176 -2.13 3.16 0.88
C ALA A 176 -2.66 1.81 1.43
N GLY A 177 -3.46 1.07 0.65
CA GLY A 177 -3.93 -0.28 0.98
C GLY A 177 -5.41 -0.37 1.34
N GLY A 178 -6.21 0.55 0.83
CA GLY A 178 -7.61 0.77 1.11
C GLY A 178 -8.62 -0.35 0.83
N VAL A 179 -8.92 -1.22 1.80
CA VAL A 179 -9.97 -2.24 1.66
C VAL A 179 -10.74 -2.53 2.96
N TRP A 180 -11.99 -2.94 2.80
CA TRP A 180 -12.77 -3.67 3.81
C TRP A 180 -12.55 -5.17 3.61
N SER A 181 -12.46 -5.95 4.68
CA SER A 181 -12.23 -7.40 4.57
C SER A 181 -12.87 -8.14 5.75
N SER A 182 -12.78 -9.47 5.73
CA SER A 182 -13.20 -10.35 6.81
C SER A 182 -12.00 -11.11 7.37
N VAL A 183 -12.09 -11.59 8.61
CA VAL A 183 -11.06 -12.44 9.21
C VAL A 183 -10.75 -13.64 8.30
N SER A 184 -11.77 -14.29 7.75
CA SER A 184 -11.60 -15.45 6.86
C SER A 184 -10.73 -15.13 5.64
N ASP A 185 -10.95 -13.99 5.00
CA ASP A 185 -10.17 -13.59 3.82
C ASP A 185 -8.75 -13.15 4.19
N VAL A 186 -8.60 -12.36 5.25
CA VAL A 186 -7.28 -11.96 5.75
C VAL A 186 -6.45 -13.18 6.16
N MET A 187 -7.07 -14.24 6.67
CA MET A 187 -6.37 -15.48 7.00
C MET A 187 -5.88 -16.23 5.74
N LYS A 188 -6.58 -16.14 4.61
CA LYS A 188 -6.09 -16.67 3.32
C LYS A 188 -4.85 -15.91 2.86
N TRP A 189 -4.88 -14.58 2.96
CA TRP A 189 -3.71 -13.73 2.71
C TRP A 189 -2.55 -14.06 3.64
N ALA A 190 -2.79 -14.12 4.95
CA ALA A 190 -1.76 -14.44 5.95
C ALA A 190 -1.14 -15.82 5.71
N LYS A 191 -1.94 -16.83 5.32
CA LYS A 191 -1.43 -18.15 4.95
C LYS A 191 -0.51 -18.10 3.74
N LEU A 192 -0.86 -17.33 2.70
CA LEU A 192 0.04 -17.13 1.55
C LEU A 192 1.34 -16.47 2.02
N SER A 193 1.26 -15.37 2.78
CA SER A 193 2.44 -14.61 3.21
C SER A 193 3.37 -15.39 4.16
N SER A 194 2.84 -16.34 4.93
CA SER A 194 3.62 -17.18 5.83
C SER A 194 4.12 -18.47 5.18
N THR A 195 3.62 -18.82 3.99
CA THR A 195 4.09 -20.00 3.26
C THR A 195 5.49 -19.69 2.73
N PRO A 196 6.52 -20.44 3.17
CA PRO A 196 7.86 -20.27 2.62
C PRO A 196 7.78 -20.46 1.10
N CYS A 197 8.47 -19.60 0.35
CA CYS A 197 8.57 -19.75 -1.09
C CYS A 197 9.39 -21.01 -1.40
N THR A 198 8.73 -22.17 -1.38
CA THR A 198 9.33 -23.44 -1.79
C THR A 198 9.19 -23.56 -3.30
N ASN A 199 10.22 -24.07 -3.97
CA ASN A 199 10.28 -24.23 -5.42
C ASN A 199 9.10 -25.03 -6.04
N SER A 200 8.20 -25.62 -5.25
CA SER A 200 7.07 -26.43 -5.70
C SER A 200 5.89 -25.63 -6.28
N LEU A 201 5.74 -24.35 -5.93
CA LEU A 201 4.73 -23.45 -6.54
C LEU A 201 5.12 -22.98 -7.95
N ARG A 202 6.34 -23.30 -8.43
CA ARG A 202 6.81 -23.04 -9.80
C ARG A 202 6.20 -23.97 -10.86
N SER A 203 5.43 -24.99 -10.49
CA SER A 203 4.95 -26.02 -11.45
C SER A 203 3.63 -25.67 -12.18
N SER A 204 2.92 -24.61 -11.78
CA SER A 204 1.86 -24.04 -12.61
C SER A 204 2.46 -22.97 -13.51
N LYS A 205 2.09 -22.91 -14.79
CA LYS A 205 2.68 -22.07 -15.86
C LYS A 205 2.64 -20.53 -15.66
N ARG A 206 2.78 -19.98 -14.45
CA ARG A 206 2.91 -18.54 -14.22
C ARG A 206 4.26 -18.21 -13.59
N VAL A 207 5.01 -17.41 -14.35
CA VAL A 207 6.24 -16.68 -14.02
C VAL A 207 7.54 -17.50 -13.97
N ARG A 208 8.49 -17.12 -14.84
CA ARG A 208 9.84 -17.70 -14.97
C ARG A 208 10.89 -16.86 -14.21
N PRO A 209 12.07 -17.42 -13.86
CA PRO A 209 12.93 -16.93 -12.78
C PRO A 209 14.28 -16.33 -13.23
N SER A 210 14.93 -15.56 -12.34
CA SER A 210 16.39 -15.36 -12.33
C SER A 210 16.91 -15.09 -10.90
N TYR A 211 17.49 -16.09 -10.23
CA TYR A 211 18.94 -16.28 -9.94
C TYR A 211 19.47 -15.46 -8.76
N HIS A 212 19.77 -16.14 -7.65
CA HIS A 212 21.16 -16.34 -7.17
C HIS A 212 21.19 -17.31 -5.97
N THR A 213 21.80 -18.47 -6.20
CA THR A 213 22.35 -19.34 -5.16
C THR A 213 23.69 -18.78 -4.71
N ASN A 214 23.85 -18.56 -3.41
CA ASN A 214 25.10 -18.90 -2.72
C ASN A 214 24.80 -19.04 -1.22
N PRO A 215 24.81 -20.26 -0.66
CA PRO A 215 24.88 -20.42 0.78
C PRO A 215 26.27 -20.01 1.25
N ILE A 216 26.33 -19.12 2.24
CA ILE A 216 27.55 -18.85 3.00
C ILE A 216 27.90 -20.15 3.73
N SER A 217 28.99 -20.80 3.34
CA SER A 217 29.54 -21.95 4.08
C SER A 217 30.00 -21.49 5.48
N PRO A 218 29.70 -22.25 6.54
CA PRO A 218 30.25 -21.95 7.86
C PRO A 218 31.76 -22.24 7.87
N PRO A 219 32.57 -21.50 8.66
CA PRO A 219 33.96 -21.83 8.83
C PRO A 219 34.09 -23.10 9.69
N LEU A 220 35.00 -24.00 9.29
CA LEU A 220 35.50 -25.12 10.09
C LEU A 220 37.02 -25.20 9.89
N PRO A 221 37.79 -25.70 10.88
CA PRO A 221 37.61 -25.69 12.33
C PRO A 221 38.37 -24.52 13.00
#